data_AF-A0A2S8UGN5-F1
#
_entry.id   AF-A0A2S8UGN5-F1
#
_cell.length_a   1.000
_cell.length_b   1.000
_cell.length_c   1.000
_cell.angle_alpha   90.00
_cell.angle_beta   90.00
_cell.angle_gamma   90.00
#
_symmetry.space_group_name_H-M   'P 1'
#
loop_
_entity.id
_entity.type
_entity.pdbx_description
1 polymer ?
#
loop_
_entity_poly.entity_id
_entity_poly.type
_entity_poly.pdbx_seq_one_letter_code
_entity_poly.pdbx_strand_id
1 'polypeptide(L)'
;MGTQSDRHEDGLGPELLAQLRDGAEVLGVFDEGQDIALDLHERLFDPSTKQRTLEFLQSPQYEQAVNTYQRLTTGPVDLQNPHTSDGAA
;
A
#
# COMPACT_ATOMS: atom_id res chain seq x y z
N MET A 1 28.69 36.30 12.65
CA MET A 1 28.74 34.85 12.40
C MET A 1 27.35 34.31 12.72
N GLY A 2 26.51 34.10 11.70
CA GLY A 2 25.21 33.46 11.85
C GLY A 2 25.34 32.07 11.26
N THR A 3 25.32 31.06 12.11
CA THR A 3 25.34 29.65 11.73
C THR A 3 24.09 29.36 10.90
N GLN A 4 24.35 29.20 9.61
CA GLN A 4 23.66 28.32 8.68
C GLN A 4 22.63 27.44 9.39
N SER A 5 21.36 27.83 9.31
CA SER A 5 20.26 26.90 9.51
C SER A 5 20.44 25.82 8.46
N ASP A 6 21.07 24.73 8.86
CA ASP A 6 21.01 23.46 8.16
C ASP A 6 19.53 23.19 7.94
N ARG A 7 19.09 23.42 6.70
CA ARG A 7 17.87 22.84 6.18
C ARG A 7 18.14 21.35 6.23
N HIS A 8 17.74 20.71 7.32
CA HIS A 8 17.37 19.31 7.27
C HIS A 8 16.36 19.23 6.13
N GLU A 9 16.80 18.73 4.99
CA GLU A 9 15.88 18.27 3.99
C GLU A 9 15.06 17.19 4.68
N ASP A 10 13.80 17.52 5.01
CA ASP A 10 12.74 16.61 5.39
C ASP A 10 12.40 15.70 4.19
N GLY A 11 13.40 15.01 3.66
CA GLY A 11 13.28 14.06 2.57
C GLY A 11 12.64 12.79 3.11
N LEU A 12 11.65 12.28 2.39
CA LEU A 12 11.09 10.97 2.67
C LEU A 12 12.23 9.95 2.60
N GLY A 13 12.54 9.31 3.73
CA GLY A 13 13.57 8.28 3.80
C GLY A 13 13.29 7.12 2.83
N PRO A 14 14.32 6.39 2.37
CA PRO A 14 14.16 5.30 1.41
C PRO A 14 13.20 4.22 1.90
N GLU A 15 13.11 3.99 3.21
CA GLU A 15 12.18 3.05 3.84
C GLU A 15 10.72 3.49 3.66
N LEU A 16 10.43 4.79 3.88
CA LEU A 16 9.09 5.34 3.72
C LEU A 16 8.68 5.35 2.24
N LEU A 17 9.59 5.67 1.33
CA LEU A 17 9.35 5.56 -0.12
C LEU A 17 9.04 4.13 -0.55
N ALA A 18 9.74 3.14 0.02
CA ALA A 18 9.46 1.73 -0.24
C ALA A 18 8.06 1.32 0.28
N GLN A 19 7.68 1.75 1.48
CA GLN A 19 6.34 1.49 2.02
C GLN A 19 5.23 2.15 1.21
N LEU A 20 5.43 3.40 0.76
CA LEU A 20 4.47 4.11 -0.08
C LEU A 20 4.30 3.42 -1.44
N ARG A 21 5.39 2.96 -2.04
CA ARG A 21 5.34 2.18 -3.29
C ARG A 21 4.57 0.87 -3.09
N ASP A 22 4.91 0.12 -2.04
CA ASP A 22 4.24 -1.14 -1.71
C ASP A 22 2.73 -0.93 -1.44
N GLY A 23 2.37 0.16 -0.76
CA GLY A 23 0.97 0.55 -0.55
C GLY A 23 0.25 0.93 -1.84
N ALA A 24 0.91 1.66 -2.74
CA ALA A 24 0.34 2.02 -4.05
C ALA A 24 0.08 0.78 -4.92
N GLU A 25 0.95 -0.23 -4.88
CA GLU A 25 0.76 -1.50 -5.57
C GLU A 25 -0.49 -2.23 -5.06
N VAL A 26 -0.66 -2.31 -3.73
CA VAL A 26 -1.85 -2.93 -3.12
C VAL A 26 -3.13 -2.20 -3.52
N LEU A 27 -3.12 -0.87 -3.49
CA LEU A 27 -4.29 -0.07 -3.88
C LEU A 27 -4.65 -0.24 -5.36
N GLY A 28 -3.65 -0.33 -6.25
CA GLY A 28 -3.91 -0.57 -7.67
C GLY A 28 -4.64 -1.91 -7.92
N VAL A 29 -4.23 -2.97 -7.24
CA VAL A 29 -4.91 -4.28 -7.33
C VAL A 29 -6.29 -4.24 -6.66
N PHE A 30 -6.44 -3.49 -5.57
CA PHE A 30 -7.74 -3.30 -4.92
C PHE A 30 -8.74 -2.60 -5.86
N ASP A 31 -8.33 -1.55 -6.56
CA ASP A 31 -9.16 -0.82 -7.52
C ASP A 31 -9.62 -1.74 -8.66
N GLU A 32 -8.73 -2.57 -9.22
CA GLU A 32 -9.12 -3.56 -10.23
C GLU A 32 -10.13 -4.58 -9.69
N GLY A 33 -9.97 -5.02 -8.44
CA GLY A 33 -10.93 -5.89 -7.78
C GLY A 33 -12.31 -5.24 -7.62
N GLN A 34 -12.38 -3.93 -7.35
CA GLN A 34 -13.64 -3.18 -7.30
C GLN A 34 -14.31 -3.13 -8.68
N ASP A 35 -13.55 -2.88 -9.74
CA ASP A 35 -14.08 -2.86 -11.11
C ASP A 35 -14.70 -4.21 -11.50
N ILE A 36 -14.04 -5.32 -11.13
CA ILE A 36 -14.56 -6.66 -11.37
C ILE A 36 -15.82 -6.94 -10.53
N ALA A 37 -15.84 -6.48 -9.28
CA ALA A 37 -17.03 -6.61 -8.43
C ALA A 37 -18.23 -5.82 -8.98
N LEU A 38 -17.98 -4.63 -9.55
CA LEU A 38 -19.00 -3.85 -10.27
C LEU A 38 -19.49 -4.58 -11.51
N ASP A 39 -18.60 -5.11 -12.34
CA ASP A 39 -19.00 -5.91 -13.52
C ASP A 39 -19.85 -7.12 -13.13
N LEU A 40 -19.52 -7.80 -12.04
CA LEU A 40 -20.29 -8.94 -11.52
C LEU A 40 -21.69 -8.53 -11.06
N HIS A 41 -21.81 -7.34 -10.49
CA HIS A 41 -23.09 -6.78 -10.05
C HIS A 41 -23.95 -6.34 -11.23
N GLU A 42 -23.38 -5.62 -12.19
CA GLU A 42 -24.09 -5.04 -13.34
C GLU A 42 -24.45 -6.09 -14.40
N ARG A 43 -23.58 -7.08 -14.61
CA ARG A 43 -23.74 -8.14 -15.63
C ARG A 43 -23.79 -9.51 -14.97
N LEU A 44 -24.77 -9.68 -14.07
CA LEU A 44 -24.97 -10.87 -13.22
C LEU A 44 -24.58 -12.16 -13.94
N PHE A 45 -23.39 -12.66 -13.59
CA PHE A 45 -22.87 -13.96 -13.99
C PHE A 45 -22.69 -14.18 -15.51
N ASP A 46 -22.46 -13.10 -16.27
CA ASP A 46 -22.00 -13.19 -17.66
C ASP A 46 -20.72 -14.05 -17.76
N PRO A 47 -20.63 -14.97 -18.73
CA PRO A 47 -19.47 -15.84 -18.87
C PRO A 47 -18.13 -15.10 -18.99
N SER A 48 -18.10 -13.94 -19.65
CA SER A 48 -16.88 -13.16 -19.81
C SER A 48 -16.44 -12.52 -18.50
N THR A 49 -17.39 -12.00 -17.70
CA THR A 49 -17.12 -11.45 -16.37
C THR A 49 -16.62 -12.53 -15.41
N LYS A 50 -17.20 -13.74 -15.46
CA LYS A 50 -16.71 -14.89 -14.68
C LYS A 50 -15.27 -15.24 -15.03
N GLN A 51 -14.97 -15.33 -16.33
CA GLN A 51 -13.61 -15.65 -16.80
C GLN A 51 -12.61 -14.58 -16.34
N ARG A 52 -12.93 -13.30 -16.51
CA ARG A 52 -12.12 -12.17 -16.02
C ARG A 52 -11.88 -12.24 -14.51
N THR A 53 -12.91 -12.57 -13.73
CA THR A 53 -12.80 -12.73 -12.28
C THR A 53 -11.81 -13.84 -11.91
N LEU A 54 -11.91 -14.99 -12.59
CA LEU A 54 -11.00 -16.11 -12.35
C LEU A 54 -9.56 -15.76 -12.71
N GLU A 55 -9.35 -15.12 -13.87
CA GLU A 55 -8.03 -14.66 -14.31
C GLU A 55 -7.40 -13.69 -13.31
N PHE A 56 -8.18 -12.72 -12.82
CA PHE A 56 -7.73 -11.77 -11.81
C PHE A 56 -7.32 -12.45 -10.50
N LEU A 57 -8.19 -13.30 -9.94
CA LEU A 57 -7.92 -13.99 -8.67
C LEU A 57 -6.77 -15.00 -8.75
N GLN A 58 -6.45 -15.49 -9.95
CA GLN A 58 -5.32 -16.39 -10.22
C GLN A 58 -4.06 -15.65 -10.69
N SER A 59 -4.11 -14.32 -10.80
CA SER A 59 -2.99 -13.55 -11.32
C SER A 59 -1.83 -13.49 -10.30
N PRO A 60 -0.57 -13.49 -10.78
CA PRO A 60 0.59 -13.25 -9.91
C PRO A 60 0.54 -11.89 -9.20
N GLN A 61 -0.09 -10.90 -9.84
CA GLN A 61 -0.25 -9.55 -9.28
C GLN A 61 -1.18 -9.55 -8.07
N TYR A 62 -2.30 -10.27 -8.14
CA TYR A 62 -3.21 -10.44 -7.01
C TYR A 62 -2.51 -11.13 -5.83
N GLU A 63 -1.79 -12.23 -6.09
CA GLU A 63 -1.03 -12.93 -5.06
C GLU A 63 0.04 -12.03 -4.41
N GLN A 64 0.79 -11.29 -5.23
CA GLN A 64 1.82 -10.37 -4.76
C GLN A 64 1.23 -9.25 -3.90
N ALA A 65 0.10 -8.66 -4.31
CA ALA A 65 -0.58 -7.62 -3.54
C ALA A 65 -1.10 -8.15 -2.20
N VAL A 66 -1.68 -9.35 -2.15
CA VAL A 66 -2.11 -9.98 -0.89
C VAL A 66 -0.92 -10.20 0.05
N ASN A 67 0.20 -10.73 -0.47
CA ASN A 67 1.41 -10.93 0.32
C ASN A 67 2.00 -9.60 0.83
N THR A 68 1.98 -8.55 0.00
CA THR A 68 2.44 -7.21 0.38
C THR A 68 1.51 -6.59 1.43
N TYR A 69 0.19 -6.70 1.26
CA TYR A 69 -0.79 -6.24 2.25
C TYR A 69 -0.60 -6.93 3.60
N GLN A 70 -0.40 -8.25 3.60
CA GLN A 70 -0.12 -9.01 4.83
C GLN A 70 1.16 -8.50 5.50
N ARG A 71 2.24 -8.31 4.74
CA ARG A 71 3.50 -7.75 5.25
C ARG A 71 3.31 -6.37 5.88
N LEU A 72 2.54 -5.49 5.23
CA LEU A 72 2.28 -4.14 5.72
C LEU A 72 1.39 -4.09 6.97
N THR A 73 0.50 -5.07 7.16
CA THR A 73 -0.51 -5.06 8.25
C THR A 73 -0.17 -5.96 9.43
N THR A 74 0.72 -6.95 9.26
CA THR A 74 1.16 -7.84 10.35
C THR A 74 2.54 -7.51 10.91
N GLY A 75 3.30 -6.63 10.25
CA GLY A 75 4.51 -6.03 10.84
C GLY A 75 4.17 -4.99 11.91
N PRO A 76 5.09 -4.67 12.85
CA PRO A 76 4.91 -3.51 13.71
C PRO A 76 4.83 -2.27 12.82
N VAL A 77 3.67 -1.60 12.84
CA VAL A 77 3.54 -0.22 12.35
C VAL A 77 4.29 0.67 13.33
N ASP A 78 5.62 0.64 13.27
CA ASP A 78 6.47 1.55 14.01
C ASP A 78 6.58 2.83 13.19
N LEU A 79 5.48 3.58 13.15
CA LEU A 79 5.52 5.00 12.86
C LEU A 79 6.26 5.62 14.05
N GLN A 80 7.59 5.63 13.99
CA GLN A 80 8.41 6.34 14.96
C GLN A 80 7.88 7.77 15.05
N ASN A 81 7.11 8.05 16.09
CA ASN A 81 6.80 9.40 16.52
C ASN A 81 8.14 10.05 16.88
N PRO A 82 8.59 11.11 16.19
CA PRO A 82 9.83 11.79 16.53
C PRO A 82 9.73 12.63 17.83
N HIS A 83 8.75 12.38 18.70
CA HIS A 83 8.57 13.12 19.95
C HIS A 83 8.19 12.21 21.11
N THR A 84 9.19 11.59 21.74
CA THR A 84 9.35 11.57 23.20
C THR A 84 10.81 11.26 23.52
N SER A 85 11.70 12.25 23.40
CA SER A 85 12.95 12.25 24.17
C SER A 85 12.66 12.89 25.53
N ASP A 86 12.99 12.14 26.57
CA ASP A 86 13.45 12.57 27.89
C ASP A 86 12.78 13.77 28.55
N GLY A 87 11.86 13.46 29.46
CA GLY A 87 11.65 14.22 30.69
C GLY A 87 12.22 13.46 31.87
N ALA A 88 13.55 13.30 31.92
CA ALA A 88 14.27 12.98 33.15
C ALA A 88 14.65 14.30 33.85
N ALA A 89 13.92 14.65 34.91
CA ALA A 89 14.37 15.42 36.08
C ALA A 89 13.26 15.47 37.13
#